data_AF-A0A350RJ72-F1
#
_entry.id   AF-A0A350RJ72-F1
#
_cell.length_a   1.000
_cell.length_b   1.000
_cell.length_c   1.000
_cell.angle_alpha   90.00
_cell.angle_beta   90.00
_cell.angle_gamma   90.00
#
_symmetry.space_group_name_H-M   'P 1'
#
loop_
_entity.id
_entity.type
_entity.pdbx_description
1 polymer ?
#
loop_
_entity_poly.entity_id
_entity_poly.type
_entity_poly.pdbx_seq_one_letter_code
_entity_poly.pdbx_strand_id
1 'polypeptide(L)'
;MTGGPRWNEAEDSFLPTRGHLSAALSIVRDFQPLEDIQAEAQRKVLEFATQYPDALYRSCLEGHFTGSSWVVDHEAMRGLILLHSKVNRWLQPGGHADGDGLLQMVALREATEETGIDGLKVWDDPIDIDVHVIEKRSSSEPAH
;
A
#
# COMPACT_ATOMS: atom_id res chain seq x y z
N MET A 1 7.14 -12.71 -23.12
CA MET A 1 6.26 -11.67 -23.69
C MET A 1 6.47 -10.42 -22.83
N THR A 2 7.14 -9.42 -23.38
CA THR A 2 7.55 -8.19 -22.69
C THR A 2 6.34 -7.25 -22.61
N GLY A 3 5.58 -7.33 -21.50
CA GLY A 3 4.61 -6.30 -21.17
C GLY A 3 5.39 -5.10 -20.64
N GLY A 4 5.34 -3.98 -21.35
CA GLY A 4 5.80 -2.71 -20.80
C GLY A 4 4.99 -2.37 -19.54
N PRO A 5 5.44 -1.37 -18.78
CA PRO A 5 4.78 -1.02 -17.54
C PRO A 5 3.34 -0.60 -17.79
N ARG A 6 2.44 -1.20 -17.02
CA ARG A 6 1.01 -0.97 -17.14
C ARG A 6 0.60 0.03 -16.07
N TRP A 7 0.19 1.20 -16.53
CA TRP A 7 -0.59 2.12 -15.72
C TRP A 7 -1.99 1.53 -15.57
N ASN A 8 -2.50 1.49 -14.35
CA ASN A 8 -3.85 1.01 -14.05
C ASN A 8 -4.73 2.16 -13.59
N GLU A 9 -5.96 2.14 -14.04
CA GLU A 9 -7.02 3.07 -13.68
C GLU A 9 -7.99 2.41 -12.68
N ALA A 10 -8.91 3.17 -12.10
CA ALA A 10 -9.89 2.63 -11.16
C ALA A 10 -10.74 1.50 -11.80
N GLU A 11 -10.94 1.58 -13.11
CA GLU A 11 -11.67 0.62 -13.94
C GLU A 11 -10.87 -0.65 -14.23
N ASP A 12 -9.53 -0.67 -14.13
CA ASP A 12 -8.71 -1.88 -14.34
C ASP A 12 -8.82 -2.87 -13.18
N SER A 13 -9.57 -2.51 -12.15
CA SER A 13 -9.76 -3.28 -10.94
C SER A 13 -10.53 -4.61 -11.12
N PHE A 14 -10.95 -5.00 -12.33
CA PHE A 14 -11.76 -6.21 -12.59
C PHE A 14 -10.95 -7.50 -12.81
N LEU A 15 -10.03 -7.86 -11.90
CA LEU A 15 -9.37 -9.17 -11.93
C LEU A 15 -10.03 -10.18 -10.95
N PRO A 16 -10.28 -11.45 -11.38
CA PRO A 16 -10.95 -12.47 -10.57
C PRO A 16 -10.23 -12.87 -9.27
N THR A 17 -8.99 -12.44 -9.09
CA THR A 17 -8.12 -12.70 -7.93
C THR A 17 -8.23 -11.64 -6.83
N ARG A 18 -9.16 -10.69 -6.94
CA ARG A 18 -9.45 -9.74 -5.85
C ARG A 18 -9.63 -10.45 -4.50
N GLY A 19 -9.10 -9.82 -3.46
CA GLY A 19 -9.51 -10.11 -2.09
C GLY A 19 -8.76 -11.21 -1.35
N HIS A 20 -7.61 -11.67 -1.86
CA HIS A 20 -6.83 -12.72 -1.20
C HIS A 20 -5.44 -12.25 -0.80
N LEU A 21 -5.01 -12.66 0.40
CA LEU A 21 -3.65 -12.47 0.90
C LEU A 21 -2.59 -13.00 -0.08
N SER A 22 -2.89 -14.06 -0.84
CA SER A 22 -1.99 -14.61 -1.86
C SER A 22 -1.63 -13.62 -2.97
N ALA A 23 -2.55 -12.72 -3.35
CA ALA A 23 -2.27 -11.69 -4.34
C ALA A 23 -1.26 -10.67 -3.80
N ALA A 24 -1.49 -10.17 -2.58
CA ALA A 24 -0.57 -9.26 -1.91
C ALA A 24 0.80 -9.91 -1.70
N LEU A 25 0.83 -11.19 -1.32
CA LEU A 25 2.07 -11.94 -1.17
C LEU A 25 2.82 -12.15 -2.49
N SER A 26 2.14 -12.21 -3.64
CA SER A 26 2.84 -12.23 -4.94
C SER A 26 3.55 -10.89 -5.16
N ILE A 27 2.83 -9.77 -4.99
CA ILE A 27 3.39 -8.41 -5.13
C ILE A 27 4.62 -8.24 -4.23
N VAL A 28 4.51 -8.62 -2.95
CA VAL A 28 5.61 -8.51 -1.98
C VAL A 28 6.80 -9.41 -2.38
N ARG A 29 6.58 -10.62 -2.88
CA ARG A 29 7.68 -11.52 -3.31
C ARG A 29 8.36 -11.04 -4.59
N ASP A 30 7.58 -10.46 -5.50
CA ASP A 30 8.06 -10.04 -6.82
C ASP A 30 8.79 -8.69 -6.75
N PHE A 31 8.53 -7.87 -5.73
CA PHE A 31 9.29 -6.66 -5.43
C PHE A 31 10.80 -6.96 -5.35
N GLN A 32 11.61 -6.12 -6.01
CA GLN A 32 13.07 -6.24 -6.05
C GLN A 32 13.69 -5.16 -5.16
N PRO A 33 14.11 -5.49 -3.92
CA PRO A 33 14.72 -4.51 -3.04
C PRO A 33 15.99 -3.92 -3.64
N LEU A 34 16.12 -2.60 -3.58
CA LEU A 34 17.33 -1.88 -3.98
C LEU A 34 18.25 -1.63 -2.78
N GLU A 35 17.69 -1.67 -1.57
CA GLU A 35 18.38 -1.38 -0.31
C GLU A 35 18.16 -2.49 0.73
N ASP A 36 19.11 -2.65 1.64
CA ASP A 36 19.05 -3.68 2.69
C ASP A 36 17.81 -3.52 3.59
N ILE A 37 17.39 -2.27 3.83
CA ILE A 37 16.21 -1.98 4.65
C ILE A 37 14.92 -2.48 3.99
N GLN A 38 14.81 -2.33 2.67
CA GLN A 38 13.68 -2.84 1.89
C GLN A 38 13.70 -4.37 1.87
N ALA A 39 14.88 -4.98 1.75
CA ALA A 39 15.02 -6.45 1.81
C ALA A 39 14.62 -6.99 3.18
N GLU A 40 14.91 -6.26 4.25
CA GLU A 40 14.47 -6.62 5.60
C GLU A 40 12.97 -6.44 5.80
N ALA A 41 12.39 -5.32 5.35
CA ALA A 41 10.96 -5.10 5.37
C ALA A 41 10.20 -6.19 4.60
N GLN A 42 10.67 -6.54 3.40
CA GLN A 42 10.12 -7.64 2.61
C GLN A 42 10.10 -8.96 3.39
N ARG A 43 11.22 -9.35 4.02
CA ARG A 43 11.27 -10.57 4.84
C ARG A 43 10.26 -10.53 5.99
N LYS A 44 10.19 -9.41 6.72
CA LYS A 44 9.26 -9.22 7.84
C LYS A 44 7.81 -9.33 7.41
N VAL A 45 7.43 -8.67 6.30
CA VAL A 45 6.08 -8.72 5.75
C VAL A 45 5.70 -10.14 5.33
N LEU A 46 6.61 -10.87 4.67
CA LEU A 46 6.36 -12.25 4.27
C LEU A 46 6.21 -13.19 5.48
N GLU A 47 7.08 -13.07 6.48
CA GLU A 47 7.00 -13.85 7.71
C GLU A 47 5.71 -13.55 8.49
N PHE A 48 5.36 -12.27 8.64
CA PHE A 48 4.13 -11.83 9.30
C PHE A 48 2.89 -12.49 8.68
N ALA A 49 2.77 -12.45 7.35
CA ALA A 49 1.64 -13.03 6.65
C ALA A 49 1.55 -14.57 6.75
N THR A 50 2.64 -15.26 7.14
CA THR A 50 2.55 -16.71 7.47
C THR A 50 1.89 -16.96 8.82
N GLN A 51 2.03 -16.01 9.76
CA GLN A 51 1.49 -16.11 11.11
C GLN A 51 0.06 -15.56 11.21
N TYR A 52 -0.27 -14.57 10.37
CA TYR A 52 -1.55 -13.86 10.40
C TYR A 52 -2.25 -13.93 9.04
N PRO A 53 -3.08 -14.97 8.78
CA PRO A 53 -3.81 -15.11 7.52
C PRO A 53 -4.83 -13.99 7.24
N ASP A 54 -5.21 -13.22 8.27
CA ASP A 54 -6.11 -12.07 8.22
C ASP A 54 -5.38 -10.72 8.10
N ALA A 55 -4.07 -10.73 7.77
CA ALA A 55 -3.21 -9.55 7.64
C ALA A 55 -3.71 -8.45 6.66
N LEU A 56 -4.73 -8.71 5.83
CA LEU A 56 -5.34 -7.67 4.99
C LEU A 56 -6.36 -6.81 5.73
N TYR A 57 -6.80 -7.21 6.91
CA TYR A 57 -7.87 -6.55 7.65
C TYR A 57 -7.30 -5.80 8.84
N ARG A 58 -7.73 -4.54 9.04
CA ARG A 58 -7.36 -3.75 10.21
C ARG A 58 -7.79 -4.33 11.56
N SER A 59 -8.63 -5.38 11.55
CA SER A 59 -8.96 -6.17 12.74
C SER A 59 -7.80 -7.07 13.21
N CYS A 60 -6.79 -7.31 12.37
CA CYS A 60 -5.55 -7.95 12.75
C CYS A 60 -4.71 -6.94 13.54
N LEU A 61 -4.72 -7.08 14.87
CA LEU A 61 -4.16 -6.09 15.80
C LEU A 61 -2.66 -6.25 15.98
N GLU A 62 -2.07 -7.33 15.49
CA GLU A 62 -0.64 -7.56 15.46
C GLU A 62 0.05 -6.86 14.27
N GLY A 63 -0.74 -6.36 13.32
CA GLY A 63 -0.29 -5.66 12.12
C GLY A 63 -1.21 -5.95 10.93
N HIS A 64 -1.20 -5.09 9.92
CA HIS A 64 -1.98 -5.33 8.70
C HIS A 64 -1.41 -4.54 7.53
N PHE A 65 -1.80 -4.95 6.32
CA PHE A 65 -1.28 -4.39 5.09
C PHE A 65 -1.95 -3.07 4.75
N THR A 66 -1.16 -2.18 4.17
CA THR A 66 -1.57 -0.86 3.69
C THR A 66 -1.05 -0.64 2.28
N GLY A 67 -1.76 0.17 1.50
CA GLY A 67 -1.27 0.69 0.22
C GLY A 67 -1.00 2.19 0.34
N SER A 68 0.15 2.65 -0.15
CA SER A 68 0.55 4.06 -0.14
C SER A 68 0.96 4.51 -1.54
N SER A 69 0.72 5.77 -1.87
CA SER A 69 1.00 6.33 -3.20
C SER A 69 1.94 7.52 -3.13
N TRP A 70 2.99 7.52 -3.96
CA TRP A 70 3.73 8.75 -4.27
C TRP A 70 3.15 9.39 -5.52
N VAL A 71 2.21 10.32 -5.34
CA VAL A 71 1.52 10.98 -6.46
C VAL A 71 2.41 12.09 -7.03
N VAL A 72 2.65 12.04 -8.33
CA VAL A 72 3.47 13.02 -9.05
C VAL A 72 2.70 13.68 -10.20
N ASP A 73 3.17 14.85 -10.65
CA ASP A 73 2.72 15.42 -11.92
C ASP A 73 3.20 14.60 -13.13
N HIS A 74 2.65 14.88 -14.31
CA HIS A 74 2.96 14.12 -15.54
C HIS A 74 4.45 14.11 -15.93
N GLU A 75 5.20 15.13 -15.51
CA GLU A 75 6.64 15.25 -15.77
C GLU A 75 7.50 14.64 -14.64
N ALA A 76 6.88 14.13 -13.57
CA ALA A 76 7.54 13.64 -12.36
C ALA A 76 8.48 14.66 -11.67
N MET A 77 8.12 15.93 -11.76
CA MET A 77 8.89 17.06 -11.21
C MET A 77 8.34 17.54 -9.86
N ARG A 78 7.09 17.22 -9.53
CA ARG A 78 6.44 17.61 -8.27
C ARG A 78 5.73 16.42 -7.65
N GLY A 79 5.90 16.27 -6.33
CA GLY A 79 5.18 15.29 -5.52
C GLY A 79 4.08 15.92 -4.68
N LEU A 80 2.98 15.19 -4.47
CA LEU A 80 1.91 15.58 -3.57
C LEU A 80 2.10 14.92 -2.20
N ILE A 81 1.97 15.73 -1.15
CA ILE A 81 1.87 15.29 0.24
C ILE A 81 0.70 16.00 0.92
N LEU A 82 0.07 15.34 1.86
CA LEU A 82 -1.10 15.81 2.60
C LEU A 82 -0.71 16.20 4.02
N LEU A 83 -1.25 17.31 4.53
CA LEU A 83 -1.14 17.67 5.94
C LEU A 83 -2.21 16.92 6.73
N HIS A 84 -1.83 15.81 7.36
CA HIS A 84 -2.77 14.94 8.06
C HIS A 84 -3.16 15.52 9.43
N SER A 85 -4.41 15.97 9.57
CA SER A 85 -4.91 16.75 10.70
C SER A 85 -4.84 16.03 12.05
N LYS A 86 -5.02 14.71 12.09
CA LYS A 86 -5.00 13.94 13.37
C LYS A 86 -3.60 13.76 13.94
N VAL A 87 -2.58 13.69 13.08
CA VAL A 87 -1.19 13.38 13.48
C VAL A 87 -0.27 14.58 13.32
N ASN A 88 -0.77 15.65 12.71
CA ASN A 88 -0.07 16.90 12.46
C ASN A 88 1.28 16.70 11.76
N ARG A 89 1.28 15.91 10.69
CA ARG A 89 2.45 15.62 9.84
C ARG A 89 2.08 15.71 8.38
N TRP A 90 3.08 15.99 7.55
CA TRP A 90 3.00 15.83 6.11
C TRP A 90 3.28 14.38 5.74
N LEU A 91 2.35 13.75 5.04
CA LEU A 91 2.41 12.33 4.65
C LEU A 91 1.94 12.15 3.22
N GLN A 92 2.45 11.14 2.55
CA GLN A 92 1.87 10.67 1.31
C GLN A 92 0.46 10.10 1.55
N PRO A 93 -0.43 10.10 0.54
CA PRO A 93 -1.71 9.40 0.63
C PRO A 93 -1.52 7.90 0.82
N GLY A 94 -2.38 7.28 1.61
CA GLY A 94 -2.34 5.84 1.82
C GLY A 94 -3.22 5.38 2.98
N GLY A 95 -3.51 4.09 3.01
CA GLY A 95 -4.46 3.55 3.97
C GLY A 95 -4.56 2.04 3.94
N HIS A 96 -5.56 1.52 4.65
CA HIS A 96 -5.72 0.10 4.92
C HIS A 96 -6.12 -0.69 3.67
N ALA A 97 -5.60 -1.91 3.56
CA ALA A 97 -6.02 -2.83 2.50
C ALA A 97 -7.49 -3.24 2.64
N ASP A 98 -7.99 -3.36 3.88
CA ASP A 98 -9.38 -3.73 4.22
C ASP A 98 -9.92 -4.91 3.40
N GLY A 99 -9.08 -5.93 3.25
CA GLY A 99 -9.36 -7.17 2.52
C GLY A 99 -8.91 -7.18 1.07
N ASP A 100 -8.49 -6.07 0.46
CA ASP A 100 -7.99 -6.05 -0.91
C ASP A 100 -6.51 -6.44 -1.00
N GLY A 101 -6.24 -7.56 -1.68
CA GLY A 101 -4.87 -8.05 -1.90
C GLY A 101 -4.12 -7.35 -3.04
N LEU A 102 -4.79 -6.52 -3.86
CA LEU A 102 -4.16 -5.75 -4.92
C LEU A 102 -3.65 -4.41 -4.35
N LEU A 103 -2.47 -4.43 -3.75
CA LEU A 103 -1.95 -3.29 -2.96
C LEU A 103 -1.78 -2.00 -3.79
N GLN A 104 -1.51 -2.09 -5.09
CA GLN A 104 -1.49 -0.93 -5.98
C GLN A 104 -2.89 -0.31 -6.15
N MET A 105 -3.95 -1.12 -6.14
CA MET A 105 -5.32 -0.62 -6.22
C MET A 105 -5.77 0.00 -4.89
N VAL A 106 -5.32 -0.55 -3.76
CA VAL A 106 -5.47 0.08 -2.45
C VAL A 106 -4.82 1.47 -2.47
N ALA A 107 -3.57 1.56 -2.93
CA ALA A 107 -2.84 2.81 -3.03
C ALA A 107 -3.56 3.84 -3.94
N LEU A 108 -4.10 3.39 -5.08
CA LEU A 108 -4.87 4.25 -6.00
C LEU A 108 -6.17 4.75 -5.37
N ARG A 109 -6.92 3.87 -4.70
CA ARG A 109 -8.17 4.21 -4.01
C ARG A 109 -7.92 5.29 -2.96
N GLU A 110 -6.97 5.06 -2.06
CA GLU A 110 -6.62 5.98 -0.97
C GLU A 110 -6.12 7.32 -1.51
N ALA A 111 -5.28 7.32 -2.55
CA ALA A 111 -4.84 8.56 -3.21
C ALA A 111 -6.02 9.35 -3.80
N THR A 112 -6.97 8.68 -4.44
CA THR A 112 -8.16 9.33 -5.02
C THR A 112 -9.04 9.90 -3.92
N GLU A 113 -9.33 9.11 -2.88
CA GLU A 113 -10.21 9.50 -1.77
C GLU A 113 -9.63 10.67 -0.95
N GLU A 114 -8.34 10.65 -0.64
CA GLU A 114 -7.72 11.67 0.22
C GLU A 114 -7.36 12.96 -0.51
N THR A 115 -7.05 12.89 -1.82
CA THR A 115 -6.69 14.08 -2.61
C THR A 115 -7.89 14.71 -3.32
N GLY A 116 -8.94 13.94 -3.60
CA GLY A 116 -10.08 14.35 -4.42
C GLY A 116 -9.75 14.49 -5.91
N ILE A 117 -8.63 13.94 -6.38
CA ILE A 117 -8.23 13.99 -7.80
C ILE A 117 -8.82 12.78 -8.53
N ASP A 118 -9.75 13.04 -9.43
CA ASP A 118 -10.29 12.02 -10.33
C ASP A 118 -9.30 11.63 -11.43
N GLY A 119 -9.37 10.39 -11.90
CA GLY A 119 -8.59 9.91 -13.05
C GLY A 119 -7.10 9.69 -12.77
N LEU A 120 -6.70 9.60 -11.50
CA LEU A 120 -5.37 9.12 -11.13
C LEU A 120 -5.13 7.72 -11.71
N LYS A 121 -3.86 7.46 -12.02
CA LYS A 121 -3.39 6.15 -12.48
C LYS A 121 -2.25 5.69 -11.59
N VAL A 122 -2.18 4.38 -11.36
CA VAL A 122 -1.13 3.78 -10.54
C VAL A 122 -0.21 2.93 -11.41
N TRP A 123 1.08 3.01 -11.13
CA TRP A 123 2.07 2.10 -11.70
C TRP A 123 1.97 0.75 -11.02
N ASP A 124 1.95 -0.34 -11.79
CA ASP A 124 1.75 -1.69 -11.23
C ASP A 124 2.84 -2.13 -10.25
N ASP A 125 4.10 -1.81 -10.55
CA ASP A 125 5.22 -2.28 -9.73
C ASP A 125 5.39 -1.43 -8.46
N PRO A 126 5.51 -2.04 -7.27
CA PRO A 126 5.84 -1.29 -6.07
C PRO A 126 7.24 -0.66 -6.19
N ILE A 127 7.35 0.61 -5.79
CA ILE A 127 8.63 1.34 -5.75
C ILE A 127 9.33 1.26 -4.38
N ASP A 128 8.58 0.87 -3.34
CA ASP A 128 9.07 0.79 -1.97
C ASP A 128 8.27 -0.23 -1.14
N ILE A 129 8.88 -0.70 -0.05
CA ILE A 129 8.25 -1.54 0.98
C ILE A 129 8.84 -1.21 2.34
N ASP A 130 7.96 -0.99 3.32
CA ASP A 130 8.35 -0.67 4.69
C ASP A 130 7.37 -1.28 5.71
N VAL A 131 7.78 -1.32 6.97
CA VAL A 131 6.98 -1.73 8.12
C VAL A 131 6.91 -0.56 9.10
N HIS A 132 5.74 0.07 9.20
CA HIS A 132 5.53 1.20 10.09
C HIS A 132 4.97 0.76 11.44
N VAL A 133 5.68 1.10 12.52
CA VAL A 133 5.15 0.93 13.87
C VAL A 133 4.14 2.04 14.17
N ILE A 134 2.90 1.65 14.43
CA ILE A 134 1.87 2.54 14.92
C ILE A 134 1.90 2.51 16.44
N GLU A 135 2.42 3.59 17.03
CA GLU A 135 2.34 3.78 18.49
C GLU A 135 0.88 3.90 18.93
N LYS A 136 0.55 3.38 20.12
CA LYS A 136 -0.80 3.45 20.68
C LYS A 136 -1.21 4.91 20.89
N ARG A 137 -2.12 5.41 20.06
CA ARG A 137 -2.60 6.81 20.09
C ARG A 137 -3.98 6.98 20.71
N SER A 138 -4.73 5.90 20.93
CA SER A 138 -6.05 5.94 21.57
C SER A 138 -6.38 4.62 22.30
N SER A 139 -7.49 4.60 23.03
CA SER A 139 -8.03 3.37 23.64
C SER A 139 -8.66 2.42 22.62
N SER A 140 -9.04 2.91 21.43
CA SER A 140 -9.71 2.13 20.39
C SER A 140 -8.77 1.47 19.38
N GLU A 141 -7.50 1.86 19.34
CA GLU A 141 -6.47 1.29 18.45
C GLU A 141 -5.21 0.99 19.26
N PRO A 142 -4.87 -0.30 19.49
CA PRO A 142 -3.62 -0.67 20.16
C PRO A 142 -2.41 -0.36 19.27
N ALA A 143 -1.23 -0.32 19.91
CA ALA A 143 0.01 -0.27 19.15
C ALA A 143 0.16 -1.56 18.34
N HIS A 144 0.66 -1.44 17.11
CA HIS A 144 0.90 -2.53 16.19
C HIS A 144 2.03 -2.17 15.23
#